data_AF-A0A822ERI8-F1
#
_entry.id   AF-A0A822ERI8-F1
#
_cell.length_a   1.000
_cell.length_b   1.000
_cell.length_c   1.000
_cell.angle_alpha   90.00
_cell.angle_beta   90.00
_cell.angle_gamma   90.00
#
_symmetry.space_group_name_H-M   'P 1'
#
loop_
_entity.id
_entity.type
_entity.pdbx_description
1 polymer ?
#
loop_
_entity_poly.entity_id
_entity_poly.type
_entity_poly.pdbx_seq_one_letter_code
_entity_poly.pdbx_strand_id
1 'polypeptide(L)' 'MHTVFRIGEVRKIDKESPLYEVHLKLTADDDQQLRRLTK' A
#
# COMPACT_ATOMS: atom_id res chain seq x y z
N MET A 1 -2.03 -18.47 -2.39
CA MET A 1 -2.47 -17.40 -1.47
C MET A 1 -1.69 -16.16 -1.83
N HIS A 2 -2.34 -15.09 -2.32
CA HIS A 2 -1.67 -13.84 -2.68
C HIS A 2 -2.17 -12.75 -1.74
N THR A 3 -1.34 -12.35 -0.77
CA THR A 3 -1.66 -11.22 0.09
C THR A 3 -1.28 -9.94 -0.64
N VAL A 4 -2.25 -9.08 -0.90
CA VAL A 4 -1.96 -7.76 -1.44
C VAL A 4 -2.03 -6.70 -0.35
N PHE A 5 -1.05 -5.81 -0.39
CA PHE A 5 -0.94 -4.66 0.48
C PHE A 5 -1.29 -3.42 -0.31
N ARG A 6 -2.18 -2.60 0.23
CA ARG A 6 -2.47 -1.28 -0.33
C ARG A 6 -1.66 -0.24 0.43
N ILE A 7 -1.03 0.66 -0.31
CA ILE A 7 -0.42 1.86 0.28
C ILE A 7 -1.56 2.76 0.76
N GLY A 8 -1.68 2.93 2.07
CA GLY A 8 -2.67 3.80 2.68
C GLY A 8 -2.18 5.24 2.71
N GLU A 9 -1.10 5.49 3.45
CA GLU A 9 -0.50 6.81 3.59
C GLU A 9 1.01 6.73 3.36
N VAL A 10 1.55 7.76 2.71
CA VAL A 10 2.99 7.95 2.54
C VAL A 10 3.34 9.27 3.22
N ARG A 11 4.26 9.21 4.17
CA ARG A 11 4.74 10.38 4.91
C ARG A 11 6.24 10.49 4.73
N LYS A 12 6.72 11.69 4.44
CA LYS A 12 8.16 11.95 4.40
C LYS A 12 8.65 12.08 5.84
N ILE A 13 9.65 11.28 6.22
CA ILE A 13 10.13 11.24 7.61
C ILE A 13 10.89 12.53 7.94
N ASP A 14 11.63 13.08 6.98
CA ASP A 14 12.36 14.33 7.12
C ASP A 14 12.42 15.10 5.78
N LYS A 15 12.53 16.43 5.80
CA LYS A 15 12.59 17.24 4.59
C LYS A 15 13.89 17.02 3.82
N GLU A 16 14.99 16.75 4.51
CA GLU A 16 16.34 16.62 3.91
C GLU A 16 16.71 15.18 3.56
N SER A 17 16.00 14.18 4.13
CA SER A 17 16.25 12.77 3.88
C SER A 17 15.39 12.22 2.73
N PRO A 18 15.92 11.33 1.87
CA PRO A 18 15.12 10.63 0.85
C PRO A 18 14.25 9.50 1.44
N LEU A 19 14.12 9.41 2.76
CA LEU A 19 13.36 8.37 3.45
C LEU A 19 11.88 8.73 3.59
N TYR A 20 11.04 7.75 3.26
CA TYR A 20 9.58 7.85 3.35
C TYR A 20 9.04 6.70 4.21
N GLU A 21 8.18 7.05 5.15
CA GLU A 21 7.39 6.09 5.91
C GLU A 21 6.13 5.77 5.11
N VAL A 22 5.85 4.48 4.93
CA VAL A 22 4.69 4.00 4.20
C VAL A 22 3.85 3.13 5.11
N HIS A 23 2.61 3.55 5.35
CA HIS A 23 1.65 2.76 6.11
C HIS A 23 0.91 1.85 5.15
N LEU A 24 1.31 0.57 5.15
CA LEU A 24 0.69 -0.47 4.37
C LEU A 24 -0.56 -0.99 5.09
N LYS A 25 -1.68 -1.04 4.39
CA LYS A 25 -2.90 -1.69 4.87
C LYS A 25 -3.02 -3.06 4.21
N LEU A 26 -3.24 -4.07 5.05
CA LEU A 26 -3.53 -5.43 4.59
C LEU A 26 -4.91 -5.41 3.94
N THR A 27 -4.97 -5.58 2.62
CA THR A 27 -6.24 -5.79 1.93
C THR A 27 -6.49 -7.29 1.92
N ALA A 28 -7.55 -7.72 2.61
CA ALA A 28 -7.99 -9.11 2.60
C ALA A 28 -8.42 -9.49 1.17
N ASP A 29 -8.36 -10.79 0.85
CA ASP A 29 -8.60 -11.43 -0.46
C ASP A 29 -9.85 -10.94 -1.23
N ASP A 30 -10.78 -10.24 -0.57
CA ASP A 30 -12.04 -9.72 -1.13
C ASP A 30 -11.99 -8.24 -1.57
N ASP A 31 -10.81 -7.65 -1.74
CA ASP A 31 -10.71 -6.27 -2.18
C ASP A 31 -11.06 -6.12 -3.67
N GLN A 32 -12.27 -5.62 -3.96
CA GLN A 32 -12.80 -5.41 -5.31
C GLN A 32 -11.87 -4.62 -6.23
N GLN A 33 -11.01 -3.76 -5.69
CA GLN A 33 -10.08 -2.96 -6.48
C GLN A 33 -8.93 -3.79 -7.03
N LEU A 34 -8.54 -4.85 -6.32
CA LEU A 34 -7.49 -5.76 -6.76
C LEU A 34 -7.92 -6.57 -7.98
N ARG A 35 -9.16 -7.08 -7.96
CA ARG A 35 -9.77 -7.83 -9.07
C ARG A 35 -9.82 -7.04 -10.38
N ARG A 36 -9.80 -5.70 -10.32
CA ARG A 36 -9.78 -4.84 -11.52
C ARG A 36 -8.39 -4.68 -12.13
N LEU A 37 -7.33 -4.80 -11.33
CA LEU A 37 -5.93 -4.66 -11.78
C LEU A 37 -5.32 -5.99 -12.26
N THR A 38 -5.95 -7.12 -11.93
CA THR A 38 -5.51 -8.47 -12.35
C THR A 38 -6.25 -9.02 -13.57
N LYS A 39 -7.12 -8.24 -14.21
CA LYS A 39 -7.92 -8.67 -15.36
C LYS A 39 -7.35 -8.19 -16.70
#